data_AF-A0A0Q8RCM0-F1
#
_entry.id   AF-A0A0Q8RCM0-F1
#
_cell.length_a   1.000
_cell.length_b   1.000
_cell.length_c   1.000
_cell.angle_alpha   90.00
_cell.angle_beta   90.00
_cell.angle_gamma   90.00
#
_symmetry.space_group_name_H-M   'P 1'
#
loop_
_entity.id
_entity.type
_entity.pdbx_description
1 polymer ?
#
loop_
_entity_poly.entity_id
_entity_poly.type
_entity_poly.pdbx_seq_one_letter_code
_entity_poly.pdbx_strand_id
1 'polypeptide(L)'
;MVVRALDHVRQCYSSADGAVINHVLRDAFAQDSKVTLSFDGVVDIPSSFVNAALVPLLDEVSFDWLKSHLAVVDANRQIADMVRRCLGNASRTNAA
;
A
#
# COMPACT_ATOMS: atom_id res chain seq x y z
N MET A 1 -10.72 -7.38 -6.41
CA MET A 1 -9.55 -8.21 -6.80
C MET A 1 -8.54 -8.34 -5.65
N VAL A 2 -7.73 -9.41 -5.62
CA VAL A 2 -6.62 -9.60 -4.66
C VAL A 2 -5.28 -9.43 -5.39
N VAL A 3 -4.39 -8.62 -4.84
CA VAL A 3 -3.00 -8.42 -5.27
C VAL A 3 -2.10 -8.99 -4.18
N ARG A 4 -1.36 -10.06 -4.47
CA ARG A 4 -0.36 -10.62 -3.54
C ARG A 4 0.97 -9.92 -3.79
N ALA A 5 1.53 -9.27 -2.77
CA ALA A 5 2.73 -8.45 -2.96
C ALA A 5 3.91 -9.27 -3.54
N LEU A 6 4.12 -10.50 -3.03
CA LEU A 6 5.22 -11.37 -3.45
C LEU A 6 5.08 -11.97 -4.85
N ASP A 7 3.93 -11.80 -5.52
CA ASP A 7 3.77 -12.19 -6.93
C ASP A 7 4.40 -11.13 -7.87
N HIS A 8 4.64 -9.92 -7.37
CA HIS A 8 5.15 -8.78 -8.16
C HIS A 8 6.56 -8.35 -7.76
N VAL A 9 6.95 -8.58 -6.51
CA VAL A 9 8.29 -8.26 -5.99
C VAL A 9 8.88 -9.45 -5.26
N ARG A 10 10.21 -9.60 -5.31
CA ARG A 10 10.89 -10.68 -4.58
C ARG A 10 10.81 -10.53 -3.06
N GLN A 11 10.66 -9.29 -2.60
CA GLN A 11 10.57 -8.90 -1.19
C GLN A 11 9.90 -7.53 -1.07
N CYS A 12 9.39 -7.20 0.10
CA CYS A 12 8.76 -5.91 0.38
C CYS A 12 9.70 -5.01 1.21
N TYR A 13 10.92 -4.76 0.72
CA TYR A 13 12.00 -4.17 1.55
C TYR A 13 12.50 -2.80 1.08
N SER A 14 12.46 -2.50 -0.22
CA SER A 14 13.00 -1.24 -0.75
C SER A 14 11.92 -0.28 -1.25
N SER A 15 12.29 0.99 -1.43
CA SER A 15 11.44 1.95 -2.14
C SER A 15 11.18 1.54 -3.59
N ALA A 16 12.12 0.85 -4.22
CA ALA A 16 11.95 0.31 -5.57
C ALA A 16 10.88 -0.79 -5.61
N ASP A 17 10.90 -1.73 -4.65
CA ASP A 17 9.85 -2.73 -4.49
C ASP A 17 8.49 -2.04 -4.25
N GLY A 18 8.48 -1.00 -3.42
CA GLY A 18 7.27 -0.23 -3.14
C GLY A 18 6.70 0.44 -4.40
N ALA A 19 7.56 1.05 -5.23
CA ALA A 19 7.14 1.69 -6.48
C ALA A 19 6.50 0.69 -7.46
N VAL A 20 7.00 -0.56 -7.52
CA VAL A 20 6.37 -1.64 -8.31
C VAL A 20 4.96 -1.92 -7.80
N ILE A 21 4.79 -2.08 -6.49
CA ILE A 21 3.47 -2.31 -5.88
C ILE A 21 2.53 -1.12 -6.13
N ASN A 22 3.03 0.11 -6.06
CA ASN A 22 2.24 1.30 -6.36
C ASN A 22 1.67 1.26 -7.79
N HIS A 23 2.51 0.91 -8.77
CA HIS A 23 2.08 0.77 -10.16
C HIS A 23 1.01 -0.31 -10.32
N VAL A 24 1.21 -1.48 -9.72
CA VAL A 24 0.22 -2.57 -9.73
C VAL A 24 -1.11 -2.14 -9.11
N LEU A 25 -1.07 -1.42 -7.99
CA LEU A 25 -2.29 -0.92 -7.33
C LEU A 25 -3.03 0.09 -8.20
N ARG A 26 -2.32 0.95 -8.94
CA ARG A 26 -2.94 1.93 -9.85
C ARG A 26 -3.67 1.26 -10.99
N ASP A 27 -3.01 0.30 -11.64
CA ASP A 27 -3.62 -0.48 -12.71
C ASP A 27 -4.82 -1.28 -12.20
N ALA A 28 -4.71 -1.81 -10.98
CA ALA A 28 -5.79 -2.50 -10.29
C ALA A 28 -6.98 -1.59 -10.00
N PHE A 29 -6.77 -0.36 -9.50
CA PHE A 29 -7.85 0.59 -9.24
C PHE A 29 -8.54 1.08 -10.51
N ALA A 30 -7.81 1.17 -11.63
CA ALA A 30 -8.39 1.54 -12.92
C ALA A 30 -9.34 0.46 -13.47
N GLN A 31 -9.09 -0.81 -13.15
CA GLN A 31 -9.90 -1.95 -13.61
C GLN A 31 -11.02 -2.29 -12.62
N ASP A 32 -10.72 -2.25 -11.33
CA ASP A 32 -11.60 -2.61 -10.22
C ASP A 32 -11.62 -1.50 -9.18
N SER A 33 -12.80 -1.02 -8.79
CA SER A 33 -12.87 0.01 -7.76
C SER A 33 -12.33 -0.47 -6.40
N LYS A 34 -12.32 -1.78 -6.10
CA LYS A 34 -11.89 -2.32 -4.80
C LYS A 34 -10.76 -3.35 -4.92
N VAL A 35 -9.66 -3.07 -4.24
CA VAL A 35 -8.43 -3.86 -4.27
C VAL A 35 -8.07 -4.34 -2.87
N THR A 36 -7.66 -5.60 -2.77
CA THR A 36 -7.13 -6.20 -1.53
C THR A 36 -5.65 -6.49 -1.72
N LEU A 37 -4.77 -5.84 -0.97
CA LEU A 37 -3.33 -6.09 -0.96
C LEU A 37 -3.01 -7.12 0.13
N SER A 38 -2.54 -8.29 -0.29
CA SER A 38 -2.11 -9.38 0.60
C SER A 38 -0.60 -9.33 0.81
N PHE A 39 -0.20 -9.42 2.08
CA PHE A 39 1.19 -9.57 2.52
C PHE A 39 1.51 -11.02 2.93
N ASP A 40 0.77 -12.00 2.41
CA ASP A 40 1.04 -13.42 2.64
C ASP A 40 2.51 -13.77 2.32
N GLY A 41 3.18 -14.44 3.27
CA GLY A 41 4.61 -14.76 3.19
C GLY A 41 5.57 -13.61 3.52
N VAL A 42 5.09 -12.40 3.83
CA VAL A 42 5.94 -11.26 4.21
C VAL A 42 6.08 -11.16 5.73
N VAL A 43 7.32 -11.14 6.21
CA VAL A 43 7.61 -11.12 7.66
C VAL A 43 7.72 -9.69 8.20
N ASP A 44 8.32 -8.78 7.44
CA ASP A 44 8.61 -7.40 7.85
C ASP A 44 8.65 -6.50 6.61
N ILE A 45 8.28 -5.22 6.79
CA ILE A 45 8.41 -4.16 5.78
C ILE A 45 8.89 -2.85 6.43
N PRO A 46 9.86 -2.14 5.82
CA PRO A 46 10.27 -0.83 6.28
C PRO A 46 9.32 0.29 5.79
N SER A 47 9.37 1.44 6.46
CA SER A 47 8.56 2.61 6.08
C SER A 47 8.86 3.13 4.68
N SER A 48 10.09 2.99 4.19
CA SER A 48 10.49 3.38 2.83
C SER A 48 9.72 2.61 1.76
N PHE A 49 9.50 1.31 1.97
CA PHE A 49 8.66 0.48 1.10
C PHE A 49 7.22 0.98 1.12
N VAL A 50 6.62 1.13 2.31
CA VAL A 50 5.21 1.53 2.46
C VAL A 50 4.96 2.93 1.89
N ASN A 51 5.88 3.86 2.13
CA ASN A 51 5.79 5.21 1.59
C ASN A 51 5.81 5.18 0.07
N ALA A 52 6.73 4.47 -0.56
CA ALA A 52 6.76 4.35 -2.02
C ALA A 52 5.53 3.61 -2.58
N ALA A 53 5.00 2.62 -1.86
CA ALA A 53 3.88 1.80 -2.31
C ALA A 53 2.52 2.50 -2.22
N LEU A 54 2.25 3.23 -1.13
CA LEU A 54 0.90 3.67 -0.80
C LEU A 54 0.72 5.19 -0.75
N VAL A 55 1.74 5.96 -0.36
CA VAL A 55 1.59 7.41 -0.19
C VAL A 55 1.30 8.13 -1.52
N PRO A 56 1.98 7.82 -2.65
CA PRO A 56 1.69 8.44 -3.95
C PRO A 56 0.27 8.19 -4.48
N LEU A 57 -0.51 7.27 -3.89
CA LEU A 57 -1.93 7.13 -4.25
C LEU A 57 -2.75 8.32 -3.75
N LEU A 58 -2.33 8.95 -2.64
CA LEU A 58 -3.02 10.09 -2.04
C LEU A 58 -2.88 11.39 -2.85
N ASP A 59 -2.02 11.41 -3.86
CA ASP A 59 -1.92 12.53 -4.80
C ASP A 59 -3.07 12.51 -5.83
N GLU A 60 -3.79 11.39 -5.93
CA GLU A 60 -4.83 11.16 -6.95
C GLU A 60 -6.20 10.90 -6.35
N VAL A 61 -6.24 10.27 -5.18
CA VAL A 61 -7.47 9.95 -4.46
C VAL A 61 -7.43 10.47 -3.04
N SER A 62 -8.60 10.77 -2.47
CA SER A 62 -8.68 11.18 -1.07
C SER A 62 -8.34 10.01 -0.14
N PHE A 63 -7.88 10.32 1.07
CA PHE A 63 -7.60 9.31 2.09
C PHE A 63 -8.83 8.45 2.43
N ASP A 64 -10.03 9.04 2.48
CA ASP A 64 -11.27 8.32 2.74
C ASP A 64 -11.66 7.38 1.59
N TRP A 65 -11.42 7.81 0.35
CA TRP A 65 -11.59 6.94 -0.81
C TRP A 65 -10.62 5.76 -0.73
N LEU A 66 -9.32 6.02 -0.49
CA LEU A 66 -8.32 4.95 -0.38
C LEU A 66 -8.67 3.96 0.72
N LYS A 67 -9.10 4.42 1.90
CA LYS A 67 -9.50 3.56 3.02
C LYS A 67 -10.74 2.71 2.74
N SER A 68 -11.66 3.18 1.90
CA SER A 68 -12.87 2.43 1.53
C SER A 68 -12.68 1.49 0.34
N HIS A 69 -11.58 1.65 -0.41
CA HIS A 69 -11.31 0.90 -1.65
C HIS A 69 -10.06 0.01 -1.57
N LEU A 70 -9.14 0.25 -0.64
CA LEU A 70 -7.96 -0.58 -0.36
C LEU A 70 -8.14 -1.35 0.95
N ALA A 71 -8.17 -2.68 0.87
CA ALA A 71 -8.01 -3.55 2.03
C ALA A 71 -6.58 -4.07 2.11
N VAL A 72 -6.02 -4.16 3.32
CA VAL A 72 -4.73 -4.82 3.58
C VAL A 72 -4.99 -6.08 4.39
N VAL A 73 -4.56 -7.23 3.88
CA VAL A 73 -4.79 -8.56 4.47
C VAL A 73 -3.49 -9.35 4.57
N ASP A 74 -3.52 -10.46 5.32
CA ASP A 74 -2.36 -11.33 5.58
C ASP A 74 -1.14 -10.57 6.14
N ALA A 75 -1.42 -9.44 6.79
CA ALA A 75 -0.43 -8.61 7.46
C ALA A 75 -0.38 -8.98 8.95
N ASN A 76 0.83 -9.18 9.46
CA ASN A 76 1.02 -9.21 10.90
C ASN A 76 0.77 -7.81 11.52
N ARG A 77 0.69 -7.75 12.86
CA ARG A 77 0.42 -6.49 13.58
C ARG A 77 1.42 -5.38 13.23
N GLN A 78 2.70 -5.72 13.09
CA GLN A 78 3.75 -4.76 12.82
C GLN A 78 3.62 -4.14 11.42
N ILE A 79 3.33 -4.96 10.41
CA ILE A 79 3.03 -4.51 9.04
C ILE A 79 1.80 -3.61 9.03
N ALA A 80 0.71 -4.05 9.68
CA ALA A 80 -0.54 -3.28 9.74
C ALA A 80 -0.33 -1.92 10.42
N ASP A 81 0.45 -1.86 11.50
CA ASP A 81 0.76 -0.63 12.22
C ASP A 81 1.65 0.30 11.37
N MET A 82 2.61 -0.25 10.61
CA MET A 82 3.43 0.52 9.68
C MET A 82 2.58 1.18 8.58
N VAL A 83 1.69 0.42 7.95
CA VAL A 83 0.77 0.94 6.92
C VAL A 83 -0.10 2.08 7.48
N ARG A 84 -0.73 1.87 8.63
CA ARG A 84 -1.56 2.89 9.29
C ARG A 84 -0.76 4.15 9.61
N ARG A 85 0.47 3.99 10.12
CA ARG A 85 1.34 5.12 10.47
C ARG A 85 1.74 5.92 9.24
N CYS A 86 2.20 5.27 8.18
CA CYS A 86 2.60 5.94 6.94
C CYS A 86 1.44 6.71 6.31
N LEU A 87 0.31 6.04 6.08
CA LEU A 87 -0.85 6.68 5.48
C LEU A 87 -1.46 7.77 6.37
N GLY A 88 -1.52 7.54 7.67
CA GLY A 88 -2.02 8.54 8.63
C GLY A 88 -1.11 9.76 8.73
N ASN A 89 0.21 9.61 8.59
CA ASN A 89 1.14 10.73 8.53
C ASN A 89 0.96 11.51 7.22
N ALA A 90 0.91 10.83 6.08
CA ALA A 90 0.79 11.46 4.77
C ALA A 90 -0.52 12.25 4.61
N SER A 91 -1.64 11.71 5.10
CA SER A 91 -2.94 12.41 5.03
C SER A 91 -2.97 13.71 5.83
N ARG A 92 -2.15 13.85 6.88
CA ARG A 92 -2.00 15.10 7.62
C ARG A 92 -1.11 16.11 6.90
N THR A 93 -0.10 15.66 6.16
CA THR A 93 0.79 16.54 5.40
C THR A 93 0.11 17.12 4.17
N ASN A 94 -0.72 16.34 3.46
CA ASN A 94 -1.44 16.81 2.27
C ASN A 94 -2.64 17.73 2.61
N ALA A 95 -3.02 17.84 3.88
CA ALA A 95 -4.12 18.70 4.33
C ALA A 95 -3.66 20.09 4.83
N ALA A 96 -2.34 20.36 4.80
CA ALA A 96 -1.71 21.62 5.21
C ALA A 96 -1.24 22.41 3.99
#